data_AF-A0A952DS56-F1
#
_entry.id   AF-A0A952DS56-F1
#
_cell.length_a   1.000
_cell.length_b   1.000
_cell.length_c   1.000
_cell.angle_alpha   90.00
_cell.angle_beta   90.00
_cell.angle_gamma   90.00
#
_symmetry.space_group_name_H-M   'P 1'
#
loop_
_entity.id
_entity.type
_entity.pdbx_description
1 polymer ?
#
loop_
_entity_poly.entity_id
_entity_poly.type
_entity_poly.pdbx_seq_one_letter_code
_entity_poly.pdbx_strand_id
1 'polypeptide(L)'
;MSKSSYQIKLEQFEGPFDLLLFFIERDELDIYNIPITKIINDFLAYIHSQEKLNIELSSEFILFVSTLMRIKAKLLIPRKELDADGKEIDPRQELVDKVLEYKKFKEASTQLADMEALRMMMVKRGNLQKELNELGEVSGEGTEIQNITLFKLMKAFEKVMQRLHDQQNKPVHTV
;
A
#
# COMPACT_ATOMS: atom_id res chain seq x y z
N MET A 1 46.13 6.85 -16.62
CA MET A 1 45.20 7.94 -16.21
C MET A 1 43.80 7.36 -16.11
N SER A 2 43.05 7.84 -15.12
CA SER A 2 41.91 7.22 -14.44
C SER A 2 40.80 6.70 -15.36
N LYS A 3 40.53 5.39 -15.29
CA LYS A 3 39.23 4.86 -15.71
C LYS A 3 38.25 5.22 -14.59
N SER A 4 37.38 6.19 -14.87
CA SER A 4 36.39 6.71 -13.94
C SER A 4 35.65 5.57 -13.23
N SER A 5 35.76 5.55 -11.90
CA SER A 5 34.91 4.74 -11.05
C SER A 5 33.47 5.13 -11.34
N TYR A 6 32.73 4.27 -12.04
CA TYR A 6 31.27 4.33 -12.02
C TYR A 6 30.86 3.99 -10.58
N GLN A 7 30.74 5.03 -9.77
CA GLN A 7 30.11 4.96 -8.46
C GLN A 7 28.61 4.81 -8.72
N ILE A 8 28.20 3.56 -8.96
CA ILE A 8 26.78 3.19 -8.94
C ILE A 8 26.36 3.45 -7.49
N LYS A 9 25.59 4.52 -7.26
CA LYS A 9 24.81 4.66 -6.03
C LYS A 9 23.96 3.41 -5.95
N LEU A 10 24.22 2.58 -4.94
CA LEU A 10 23.34 1.45 -4.66
C LEU A 10 22.00 2.06 -4.24
N GLU A 11 21.00 1.85 -5.07
CA GLU A 11 19.61 2.02 -4.66
C GLU A 11 19.39 1.13 -3.44
N GLN A 12 18.73 1.67 -2.42
CA GLN A 12 18.33 0.90 -1.26
C GLN A 12 17.14 0.04 -1.71
N PHE A 13 17.42 -1.10 -2.34
CA PHE A 13 16.40 -2.01 -2.84
C PHE A 13 15.48 -2.45 -1.71
N GLU A 14 14.18 -2.50 -1.97
CA GLU A 14 13.14 -2.90 -1.01
C GLU A 14 13.05 -4.43 -0.81
N GLY A 15 14.07 -5.17 -1.29
CA GLY A 15 14.17 -6.63 -1.12
C GLY A 15 14.82 -7.35 -2.32
N PRO A 16 14.89 -8.69 -2.27
CA PRO A 16 15.55 -9.48 -3.32
C PRO A 16 14.79 -9.48 -4.65
N PHE A 17 13.46 -9.40 -4.65
CA PHE A 17 12.69 -9.32 -5.90
C PHE A 17 12.93 -8.02 -6.66
N ASP A 18 13.13 -6.92 -5.94
CA ASP A 18 13.44 -5.62 -6.54
C ASP A 18 14.80 -5.63 -7.23
N LEU A 19 15.80 -6.20 -6.55
CA LEU A 19 17.13 -6.39 -7.13
C LEU A 19 17.11 -7.32 -8.35
N LEU A 20 16.29 -8.38 -8.31
CA LEU A 20 16.11 -9.26 -9.46
C LEU A 20 15.48 -8.52 -10.65
N LEU A 21 14.42 -7.74 -10.39
CA LEU A 21 13.77 -6.94 -11.42
C LEU A 21 14.74 -5.94 -12.04
N PHE A 22 15.57 -5.30 -11.22
CA PHE A 22 16.65 -4.42 -11.69
C PHE A 22 17.64 -5.14 -12.61
N PHE A 23 18.08 -6.36 -12.28
CA PHE A 23 18.96 -7.12 -13.17
C PHE A 23 18.29 -7.49 -14.49
N ILE A 24 17.00 -7.84 -14.45
CA ILE A 24 16.22 -8.17 -15.65
C ILE A 24 16.10 -6.93 -16.56
N GLU A 25 15.81 -5.76 -15.99
CA GLU A 25 15.69 -4.50 -16.73
C GLU A 25 17.04 -4.02 -17.27
N ARG A 26 18.10 -4.04 -16.44
CA ARG A 26 19.46 -3.61 -16.83
C ARG A 26 20.02 -4.40 -18.00
N ASP A 27 19.75 -5.71 -18.02
CA ASP A 27 20.31 -6.63 -19.01
C ASP A 27 19.32 -6.98 -20.14
N GLU A 28 18.17 -6.31 -20.20
CA GLU A 28 17.10 -6.53 -21.19
C GLU A 28 16.71 -8.01 -21.32
N LEU A 29 16.59 -8.70 -20.19
CA LEU A 29 16.28 -10.13 -20.15
C LEU A 29 14.77 -10.37 -20.29
N ASP A 30 14.41 -11.46 -20.96
CA ASP A 30 13.03 -11.95 -20.94
C ASP A 30 12.71 -12.56 -19.58
N ILE A 31 11.64 -12.07 -18.93
CA ILE A 31 11.16 -12.55 -17.62
C ILE A 31 10.78 -14.04 -17.71
N TYR A 32 10.31 -14.52 -18.87
CA TYR A 32 9.97 -15.94 -19.04
C TYR A 32 11.20 -16.83 -19.27
N ASN A 33 12.33 -16.26 -19.66
CA ASN A 33 13.55 -17.01 -19.95
C ASN A 33 14.79 -16.42 -19.26
N ILE A 34 14.72 -16.41 -17.92
CA ILE A 34 15.80 -15.85 -17.11
C ILE A 34 17.02 -16.81 -17.09
N PRO A 35 18.23 -16.34 -17.45
CA PRO A 35 19.46 -17.10 -17.30
C PRO A 35 19.88 -17.17 -15.82
N ILE A 36 19.38 -18.19 -15.11
CA ILE A 36 19.59 -18.39 -13.66
C ILE A 36 21.07 -18.32 -13.25
N THR A 37 21.98 -18.85 -14.07
CA THR A 37 23.43 -18.79 -13.76
C THR A 37 23.98 -17.38 -13.71
N LYS A 38 23.55 -16.50 -14.64
CA LYS A 38 24.00 -15.11 -14.68
C LYS A 38 23.47 -14.35 -13.46
N ILE A 39 22.17 -14.50 -13.20
CA ILE A 39 21.49 -13.85 -12.07
C ILE A 39 22.13 -14.25 -10.73
N ILE A 40 22.42 -15.54 -10.50
CA ILE A 40 23.08 -15.98 -9.26
C ILE A 40 24.42 -15.27 -9.07
N ASN A 41 25.23 -15.17 -10.12
CA ASN A 41 26.53 -14.51 -10.04
C ASN A 41 26.39 -13.01 -9.74
N ASP A 42 25.42 -12.35 -10.38
CA ASP A 42 25.14 -10.93 -10.15
C ASP A 42 24.63 -10.66 -8.73
N PHE A 43 23.75 -11.53 -8.21
CA PHE A 43 23.29 -11.49 -6.81
C PHE A 43 24.44 -11.67 -5.82
N LEU A 44 25.29 -12.68 -6.04
CA LEU A 44 26.45 -12.92 -5.17
C LEU A 44 27.44 -11.75 -5.22
N ALA A 45 27.68 -11.18 -6.41
CA ALA A 45 28.52 -10.01 -6.55
C ALA A 45 27.95 -8.81 -5.79
N TYR A 46 26.62 -8.60 -5.85
CA TYR A 46 25.94 -7.57 -5.09
C TYR A 46 26.10 -7.79 -3.58
N ILE A 47 25.78 -8.98 -3.06
CA ILE A 47 25.89 -9.32 -1.64
C ILE A 47 27.33 -9.13 -1.14
N HIS A 48 28.33 -9.66 -1.84
CA HIS A 48 29.73 -9.52 -1.44
C HIS A 48 30.23 -8.08 -1.49
N SER A 49 29.66 -7.23 -2.36
CA SER A 49 29.96 -5.80 -2.35
C SER A 49 29.39 -5.09 -1.11
N GLN A 50 28.25 -5.59 -0.58
CA GLN A 50 27.55 -5.05 0.59
C GLN A 50 28.03 -5.63 1.93
N GLU A 51 28.53 -6.88 1.97
CA GLU A 51 28.98 -7.56 3.21
C GLU A 51 30.13 -6.82 3.91
N LYS A 52 30.87 -5.97 3.21
CA LYS A 52 31.86 -5.08 3.85
C LYS A 52 31.22 -4.00 4.74
N LEU A 53 29.92 -3.77 4.62
CA LEU A 53 29.18 -2.64 5.20
C LEU A 53 28.00 -3.04 6.09
N ASN A 54 27.35 -4.19 5.90
CA ASN A 54 26.22 -4.61 6.77
C ASN A 54 25.92 -6.12 6.70
N ILE A 55 25.95 -6.81 7.84
CA ILE A 55 25.66 -8.26 7.97
C ILE A 55 24.16 -8.55 8.17
N GLU A 56 23.39 -7.64 8.77
CA GLU A 56 21.98 -7.87 9.14
C GLU A 56 21.02 -7.83 7.94
N LEU A 57 21.35 -7.09 6.86
CA LEU A 57 20.52 -6.98 5.66
C LEU A 57 20.52 -8.27 4.82
N SER A 58 21.41 -9.23 5.10
CA SER A 58 21.70 -10.35 4.19
C SER A 58 20.75 -11.54 4.29
N SER A 59 19.89 -11.65 5.30
CA SER A 59 19.12 -12.89 5.55
C SER A 59 18.13 -13.25 4.43
N GLU A 60 17.33 -12.29 3.98
CA GLU A 60 16.37 -12.47 2.88
C GLU A 60 17.08 -12.69 1.54
N PHE A 61 18.20 -12.00 1.30
CA PHE A 61 19.01 -12.16 0.11
C PHE A 61 19.70 -13.54 0.06
N ILE A 62 20.20 -14.04 1.18
CA ILE A 62 20.79 -15.39 1.28
C ILE A 62 19.72 -16.45 1.03
N LEU A 63 18.52 -16.31 1.62
CA LEU A 63 17.40 -17.21 1.34
C LEU A 63 17.07 -17.22 -0.16
N PHE A 64 17.04 -16.04 -0.78
CA PHE A 64 16.75 -15.93 -2.20
C PHE A 64 17.83 -16.57 -3.08
N VAL A 65 19.11 -16.32 -2.81
CA VAL A 65 20.22 -16.96 -3.52
C VAL A 65 20.17 -18.48 -3.36
N SER A 66 19.89 -18.99 -2.16
CA SER A 66 19.72 -20.43 -1.93
C SER A 66 18.59 -21.02 -2.78
N THR A 67 17.51 -20.25 -2.97
CA THR A 67 16.37 -20.63 -3.81
C THR A 67 16.77 -20.68 -5.29
N LEU A 68 17.52 -19.69 -5.78
CA LEU A 68 18.06 -19.70 -7.15
C LEU A 68 19.03 -20.86 -7.37
N MET A 69 19.89 -21.16 -6.40
CA MET A 69 20.80 -22.32 -6.45
C MET A 69 20.02 -23.64 -6.51
N ARG A 70 18.94 -23.77 -5.74
CA ARG A 70 18.03 -24.93 -5.80
C ARG A 70 17.39 -25.07 -7.18
N ILE A 71 16.91 -23.97 -7.77
CA ILE A 71 16.34 -23.97 -9.13
C ILE A 71 17.41 -24.39 -10.16
N LYS A 72 18.64 -23.86 -10.05
CA LYS A 72 19.76 -24.25 -10.91
C LYS A 72 20.09 -25.74 -10.78
N ALA A 73 20.11 -26.27 -9.56
CA ALA A 73 20.33 -27.69 -9.34
C ALA A 73 19.26 -28.53 -10.03
N LYS A 74 17.97 -28.19 -9.85
CA LYS A 74 16.85 -28.88 -10.53
C LYS A 74 16.96 -28.83 -12.05
N LEU A 75 17.37 -27.70 -12.63
CA LEU A 75 17.57 -27.54 -14.07
C LEU A 75 18.66 -28.46 -14.66
N LEU A 76 19.67 -28.83 -13.86
CA LEU A 76 20.78 -29.67 -14.30
C LEU A 76 20.50 -31.17 -14.13
N ILE A 77 19.43 -31.55 -13.44
CA ILE A 77 19.09 -32.96 -13.21
C ILE A 77 18.45 -33.54 -14.49
N PRO A 78 18.95 -34.68 -15.02
CA PRO A 78 18.45 -35.27 -16.26
C PRO A 78 17.04 -35.88 -16.16
N ARG A 79 16.49 -35.99 -14.94
CA ARG A 79 15.13 -36.44 -14.66
C ARG A 79 14.29 -35.25 -14.21
N LYS A 80 13.46 -34.73 -15.11
CA LYS A 80 12.54 -33.64 -14.80
C LYS A 80 11.38 -34.16 -13.95
N GLU A 81 10.96 -33.35 -12.99
CA GLU A 81 9.77 -33.62 -12.19
C GLU A 81 8.54 -33.50 -13.12
N LEU A 82 7.67 -34.51 -13.09
CA LEU A 82 6.43 -34.55 -13.87
C LEU A 82 5.26 -34.20 -12.96
N ASP A 83 4.34 -33.37 -13.45
CA ASP A 83 3.07 -33.08 -12.77
C ASP A 83 2.13 -34.30 -12.78
N ALA A 84 1.02 -34.22 -12.05
CA ALA A 84 -0.03 -35.25 -12.03
C ALA A 84 -0.57 -35.60 -13.43
N ASP A 85 -0.48 -34.66 -14.37
CA ASP A 85 -0.88 -34.81 -15.79
C ASP A 85 0.28 -35.26 -16.71
N GLY A 86 1.46 -35.59 -16.16
CA GLY A 86 2.62 -36.03 -16.92
C GLY A 86 3.34 -34.92 -17.70
N LYS A 87 3.09 -33.64 -17.40
CA LYS A 87 3.80 -32.50 -17.99
C LYS A 87 5.10 -32.21 -17.25
N GLU A 88 6.13 -31.82 -17.98
CA GLU A 88 7.38 -31.34 -17.39
C GLU A 88 7.14 -30.02 -16.65
N ILE A 89 7.48 -29.99 -15.36
CA ILE A 89 7.41 -28.77 -14.55
C ILE A 89 8.68 -27.96 -14.81
N ASP A 90 8.55 -26.74 -15.35
CA ASP A 90 9.69 -25.81 -15.37
C ASP A 90 9.96 -25.36 -13.93
N PRO A 91 11.12 -25.69 -13.33
CA PRO A 91 11.44 -25.30 -11.96
C PRO A 91 11.54 -23.78 -11.77
N ARG A 92 11.53 -22.99 -12.85
CA ARG A 92 11.54 -21.53 -12.83
C ARG A 92 10.15 -20.91 -12.72
N GLN A 93 9.08 -21.66 -13.00
CA GLN A 93 7.72 -21.11 -13.11
C GLN A 93 7.30 -20.33 -11.87
N GLU A 94 7.49 -20.91 -10.68
CA GLU A 94 7.16 -20.26 -9.40
C GLU A 94 7.90 -18.93 -9.20
N LEU A 95 9.16 -18.86 -9.65
CA LEU A 95 9.96 -17.64 -9.56
C LEU A 95 9.43 -16.57 -10.51
N VAL A 96 9.11 -16.95 -11.75
CA VAL A 96 8.57 -16.05 -12.77
C VAL A 96 7.26 -15.44 -12.30
N ASP A 97 6.35 -16.26 -11.77
CA ASP A 97 5.06 -15.80 -11.27
C ASP A 97 5.22 -14.77 -10.14
N LYS A 98 6.12 -15.02 -9.18
CA LYS A 98 6.43 -14.08 -8.09
C LYS A 98 7.05 -12.78 -8.58
N VAL A 99 7.93 -12.83 -9.59
CA VAL A 99 8.53 -11.61 -10.18
C VAL A 99 7.48 -10.78 -10.90
N LEU A 100 6.58 -11.41 -11.65
CA LEU A 100 5.46 -10.72 -12.32
C LEU A 100 4.50 -10.10 -11.31
N GLU A 101 4.18 -10.82 -10.23
CA GLU A 101 3.36 -10.30 -9.14
C GLU A 101 4.00 -9.07 -8.48
N TYR A 102 5.28 -9.16 -8.13
CA TYR A 102 6.03 -8.03 -7.57
C TYR A 102 6.04 -6.82 -8.51
N LYS A 103 6.33 -7.04 -9.80
CA LYS A 103 6.33 -5.98 -10.83
C LYS A 103 4.99 -5.26 -10.88
N LYS A 104 3.87 -6.01 -10.89
CA LYS A 104 2.52 -5.44 -10.89
C LYS A 104 2.27 -4.53 -9.68
N PHE A 105 2.69 -4.95 -8.48
CA PHE A 105 2.53 -4.14 -7.28
C PHE A 105 3.48 -2.93 -7.26
N LYS A 106 4.70 -3.05 -7.79
CA LYS A 106 5.63 -1.93 -7.94
C LYS A 106 5.05 -0.84 -8.86
N GLU A 107 4.49 -1.23 -10.00
CA GLU A 107 3.82 -0.31 -10.92
C GLU A 107 2.58 0.33 -10.28
N ALA A 108 1.75 -0.45 -9.58
CA ALA A 108 0.58 0.07 -8.88
C ALA A 108 0.97 1.05 -7.76
N SER A 109 2.03 0.75 -7.00
CA SER A 109 2.56 1.63 -5.95
C SER A 109 3.00 2.98 -6.52
N THR A 110 3.66 2.96 -7.68
CA THR A 110 4.10 4.19 -8.38
C THR A 110 2.89 5.03 -8.80
N GLN A 111 1.86 4.41 -9.37
CA GLN A 111 0.62 5.12 -9.73
C GLN A 111 -0.10 5.70 -8.49
N LEU A 112 -0.12 4.97 -7.38
CA LEU A 112 -0.71 5.45 -6.13
C LEU A 112 0.07 6.62 -5.54
N ALA A 113 1.41 6.62 -5.64
CA ALA A 113 2.24 7.73 -5.22
C ALA A 113 1.93 9.01 -6.02
N ASP A 114 1.71 8.89 -7.33
CA ASP A 114 1.30 10.02 -8.17
C ASP A 114 -0.08 10.56 -7.74
N MET A 115 -1.04 9.66 -7.48
CA MET A 115 -2.37 10.02 -6.98
C MET A 115 -2.32 10.68 -5.60
N GLU A 116 -1.44 10.20 -4.71
CA GLU A 116 -1.18 10.80 -3.41
C GLU A 116 -0.63 12.23 -3.56
N ALA A 117 0.35 12.43 -4.44
CA ALA A 117 0.91 13.76 -4.71
C ALA A 117 -0.16 14.73 -5.23
N LEU A 118 -1.00 14.28 -6.16
CA LEU A 118 -2.16 15.05 -6.63
C LEU A 118 -3.13 15.37 -5.50
N ARG A 119 -3.39 14.40 -4.61
CA ARG A 119 -4.29 14.58 -3.48
C ARG A 119 -3.74 15.55 -2.43
N MET A 120 -2.43 15.55 -2.19
CA MET A 120 -1.76 16.47 -1.26
C MET A 120 -1.86 17.93 -1.72
N MET A 121 -1.94 18.19 -3.03
CA MET A 121 -2.18 19.53 -3.56
C MET A 121 -3.62 20.01 -3.38
N MET A 122 -4.56 19.13 -3.01
CA MET A 122 -5.96 19.50 -2.78
C MET A 122 -6.23 19.81 -1.32
N VAL A 123 -6.77 20.99 -1.04
CA VAL A 123 -7.27 21.34 0.29
C VAL A 123 -8.71 20.87 0.43
N LYS A 124 -9.03 20.16 1.52
CA LYS A 124 -10.42 19.83 1.84
C LYS A 124 -11.18 21.12 2.11
N ARG A 125 -12.33 21.30 1.46
CA ARG A 125 -13.27 22.36 1.85
C ARG A 125 -13.72 22.06 3.28
N GLY A 126 -13.30 22.89 4.23
CA GLY A 126 -13.79 22.82 5.60
C GLY A 126 -15.30 23.06 5.64
N ASN A 127 -15.94 22.73 6.77
CA ASN A 127 -17.37 22.97 7.02
C ASN A 127 -18.37 22.19 6.14
N LEU A 128 -17.96 21.21 5.34
CA LEU A 128 -18.88 20.40 4.50
C LEU A 128 -20.04 19.80 5.31
N GLN A 129 -19.76 19.25 6.50
CA GLN A 129 -20.78 18.68 7.38
C GLN A 129 -21.80 19.74 7.85
N LYS A 130 -21.31 20.95 8.13
CA LYS A 130 -22.14 22.06 8.60
C LYS A 130 -23.02 22.58 7.46
N GLU A 131 -22.45 22.76 6.26
CA GLU A 131 -23.18 23.15 5.05
C GLU A 131 -24.23 22.11 4.66
N LEU A 132 -23.93 20.81 4.76
CA LEU A 132 -24.90 19.74 4.49
C LEU A 132 -26.05 19.73 5.50
N ASN A 133 -25.76 19.95 6.78
CA ASN A 133 -26.78 20.08 7.82
C ASN A 133 -27.65 21.32 7.59
N GLU A 134 -27.04 22.45 7.25
CA GLU A 134 -27.75 23.68 6.89
C GLU A 134 -28.63 23.44 5.65
N LEU A 135 -28.10 22.85 4.57
CA LEU A 135 -28.87 22.51 3.36
C LEU A 135 -30.04 21.57 3.65
N GLY A 136 -29.82 20.58 4.52
CA GLY A 136 -30.86 19.65 4.97
C GLY A 136 -31.95 20.33 5.79
N GLU A 137 -31.60 21.35 6.59
CA GLU A 137 -32.58 22.19 7.28
C GLU A 137 -33.36 23.11 6.31
N VAL A 138 -32.74 23.64 5.24
CA VAL A 138 -33.45 24.52 4.29
C VAL A 138 -34.30 23.77 3.25
N SER A 139 -33.92 22.53 2.90
CA SER A 139 -34.54 21.78 1.80
C SER A 139 -35.51 20.67 2.27
N GLY A 140 -35.54 20.37 3.57
CA GLY A 140 -36.29 19.26 4.13
C GLY A 140 -37.70 19.64 4.59
N GLU A 141 -38.67 19.70 3.67
CA GLU A 141 -40.08 19.59 4.09
C GLU A 141 -40.29 18.20 4.72
N GLY A 142 -40.62 18.16 6.02
CA GLY A 142 -40.89 16.92 6.77
C GLY A 142 -39.68 16.21 7.38
N THR A 143 -38.47 16.77 7.29
CA THR A 143 -37.24 16.17 7.86
C THR A 143 -36.83 16.74 9.23
N GLU A 144 -37.61 17.66 9.79
CA GLU A 144 -37.36 18.36 11.06
C GLU A 144 -37.11 17.40 12.25
N ILE A 145 -37.66 16.18 12.18
CA ILE A 145 -37.54 15.16 13.21
C ILE A 145 -36.17 14.44 13.19
N GLN A 146 -35.45 14.45 12.05
CA GLN A 146 -34.18 13.74 11.92
C GLN A 146 -33.00 14.47 12.58
N ASN A 147 -33.09 15.80 12.74
CA ASN A 147 -32.05 16.64 13.34
C ASN A 147 -32.37 17.07 14.79
N ILE A 148 -33.10 16.23 15.53
CA ILE A 148 -33.38 16.43 16.96
C ILE A 148 -32.21 15.87 17.78
N THR A 149 -31.53 16.74 18.51
CA THR A 149 -30.53 16.34 19.52
C THR A 149 -31.11 16.48 20.92
N LEU A 150 -30.59 15.69 21.87
CA LEU A 150 -30.96 15.77 23.28
C LEU A 150 -30.88 17.20 23.83
N PHE A 151 -29.89 17.98 23.35
CA PHE A 151 -29.73 19.39 23.70
C PHE A 151 -30.91 20.26 23.24
N LYS A 152 -31.39 20.10 21.98
CA LYS A 152 -32.56 20.83 21.47
C LYS A 152 -33.82 20.45 22.28
N LEU A 153 -33.97 19.18 22.64
CA LEU A 153 -35.06 18.67 23.48
C LEU A 153 -35.03 19.26 24.90
N MET A 154 -33.86 19.28 25.54
CA MET A 154 -33.67 19.81 26.88
C MET A 154 -33.95 21.32 26.93
N LYS A 155 -33.53 22.06 25.91
CA LYS A 155 -33.82 23.50 25.78
C LYS A 155 -35.31 23.78 25.55
N ALA A 156 -35.99 22.95 24.77
CA ALA A 156 -37.44 23.05 24.58
C ALA A 156 -38.20 22.76 25.89
N PHE A 157 -37.78 21.73 26.62
CA PHE A 157 -38.32 21.38 27.94
C PHE A 157 -38.13 22.52 28.95
N GLU A 158 -36.93 23.08 29.05
CA GLU A 158 -36.63 24.22 29.92
C GLU A 158 -37.55 25.42 29.63
N LYS A 159 -37.75 25.74 28.35
CA LYS A 159 -38.63 26.84 27.93
C LYS A 159 -40.10 26.60 28.30
N VAL A 160 -40.57 25.35 28.24
CA VAL A 160 -41.93 24.99 28.67
C VAL A 160 -42.06 25.09 30.20
N MET A 161 -41.04 24.63 30.94
CA MET A 161 -41.02 24.73 32.40
C MET A 161 -41.00 26.18 32.89
N GLN A 162 -40.23 27.06 32.23
CA GLN A 162 -40.24 28.50 32.52
C GLN A 162 -41.62 29.11 32.28
N ARG A 163 -42.27 28.80 31.14
CA ARG A 163 -43.63 29.28 30.87
C ARG A 163 -44.65 28.80 31.91
N LEU A 164 -44.51 27.57 32.40
CA LEU A 164 -45.38 27.03 33.44
C LEU A 164 -45.15 27.73 34.78
N HIS A 165 -43.89 27.98 35.14
CA HIS A 165 -43.53 28.76 36.33
C HIS A 165 -44.09 30.18 36.28
N ASP A 166 -43.95 30.86 35.14
CA ASP A 166 -44.48 32.21 34.92
C ASP A 166 -46.01 32.24 34.99
N GLN A 167 -46.69 31.18 34.54
CA GLN A 167 -48.15 31.07 34.65
C GLN A 167 -48.62 30.85 36.10
N GLN A 168 -47.90 30.04 36.89
CA GLN A 168 -48.23 29.81 38.29
C GLN A 168 -48.02 31.04 39.17
N ASN A 169 -47.04 31.89 38.81
CA ASN A 169 -46.73 33.12 39.54
C ASN A 169 -47.49 34.36 39.03
N LYS A 170 -48.53 34.19 38.21
CA LYS A 170 -49.38 35.32 37.80
C LYS A 170 -50.11 35.89 39.03
N PRO A 171 -49.94 37.18 39.36
CA PRO A 171 -50.65 37.77 40.48
C PRO A 171 -52.15 37.80 40.14
N VAL A 172 -52.95 37.14 40.98
CA VAL A 172 -54.42 37.18 40.87
C VAL A 172 -54.86 38.52 41.42
N HIS A 173 -55.41 39.40 40.57
CA HIS A 173 -56.12 40.59 41.05
C HIS A 173 -57.42 40.15 41.71
N THR A 174 -57.45 40.13 43.04
CA THR A 174 -58.68 40.13 43.82
C THR A 174 -59.31 41.52 43.77
N VAL A 175 -60.55 41.60 43.29
CA VAL A 175 -61.42 42.79 43.29
C VAL A 175 -62.12 42.90 44.64
#